data_AF-A0A7C7PN13-F1
#
_entry.id   AF-A0A7C7PN13-F1
#
_cell.length_a   1.000
_cell.length_b   1.000
_cell.length_c   1.000
_cell.angle_alpha   90.00
_cell.angle_beta   90.00
_cell.angle_gamma   90.00
#
_symmetry.space_group_name_H-M   'P 1'
#
loop_
_entity.id
_entity.type
_entity.pdbx_description
1 polymer ?
#
loop_
_entity_poly.entity_id
_entity_poly.type
_entity_poly.pdbx_seq_one_letter_code
_entity_poly.pdbx_strand_id
1 'polypeptide(L)' 'MTVNDFIEAFAERISAYCQVRQWSPTRFGQAAVNDGHFVRRLRARSLTLGTIQRAEDFMQDNPPERAS' A
#
# COMPACT_ATOMS: atom_id res chain seq x y z
N MET A 1 15.52 -9.23 10.25
CA MET A 1 14.50 -8.34 9.68
C MET A 1 13.54 -7.96 10.80
N THR A 2 13.46 -6.68 11.12
CA THR A 2 12.55 -6.17 12.15
C THR A 2 11.17 -5.92 11.55
N VAL A 3 10.15 -5.76 12.41
CA VAL A 3 8.82 -5.34 11.96
C VAL A 3 8.88 -3.99 11.23
N ASN A 4 9.77 -3.09 11.66
CA ASN A 4 9.93 -1.79 11.03
C ASN A 4 10.47 -1.90 9.59
N ASP A 5 11.44 -2.80 9.35
CA ASP A 5 11.97 -3.05 8.00
C ASP A 5 10.89 -3.56 7.05
N PHE A 6 10.01 -4.45 7.54
CA PHE A 6 8.87 -4.95 6.78
C PHE A 6 7.90 -3.82 6.42
N ILE A 7 7.60 -2.94 7.38
CA ILE A 7 6.66 -1.82 7.19
C ILE A 7 7.20 -0.83 6.15
N GLU A 8 8.50 -0.50 6.20
CA GLU A 8 9.11 0.39 5.21
C GLU A 8 9.14 -0.26 3.82
N ALA A 9 9.54 -1.53 3.72
CA ALA A 9 9.52 -2.26 2.44
C ALA A 9 8.10 -2.33 1.84
N PHE A 10 7.08 -2.51 2.69
CA PHE A 10 5.70 -2.51 2.23
C PHE A 10 5.23 -1.13 1.78
N ALA A 11 5.61 -0.06 2.51
CA ALA A 11 5.32 1.32 2.12
C ALA A 11 5.98 1.69 0.78
N GLU A 12 7.21 1.22 0.54
CA GLU A 12 7.91 1.40 -0.74
C GLU A 12 7.19 0.71 -1.90
N ARG A 13 6.71 -0.54 -1.70
CA ARG A 13 5.91 -1.26 -2.72
C ARG A 13 4.63 -0.50 -3.08
N ILE A 14 3.91 0.04 -2.09
CA ILE A 14 2.73 0.88 -2.32
C ILE A 14 3.10 2.16 -3.09
N SER A 15 4.23 2.78 -2.74
CA SER A 15 4.71 3.98 -3.41
C SER A 15 5.00 3.72 -4.89
N ALA A 16 5.71 2.62 -5.21
CA ALA A 16 6.00 2.22 -6.58
C ALA A 16 4.72 1.93 -7.37
N TYR A 17 3.77 1.19 -6.77
CA TYR A 17 2.46 0.95 -7.36
C TYR A 17 1.71 2.25 -7.70
N CYS A 18 1.70 3.19 -6.75
CA CYS A 18 1.07 4.49 -6.92
C CYS A 18 1.74 5.31 -8.04
N GLN A 19 3.07 5.27 -8.15
CA GLN A 19 3.81 5.96 -9.20
C GLN A 19 3.41 5.46 -10.59
N VAL A 20 3.37 4.14 -10.80
CA VAL A 20 3.01 3.58 -12.10
C VAL A 20 1.55 3.88 -12.46
N ARG A 21 0.64 3.82 -11.48
CA ARG A 21 -0.78 4.15 -11.68
C ARG A 21 -1.10 5.64 -11.68
N GLN A 22 -0.13 6.52 -11.44
CA GLN A 22 -0.34 7.95 -11.22
C GLN A 22 -1.38 8.25 -10.13
N TRP A 23 -1.37 7.47 -9.04
CA TRP A 23 -2.27 7.64 -7.90
C TRP A 23 -1.57 8.34 -6.75
N SER A 24 -2.34 9.10 -5.98
CA SER A 24 -1.87 9.54 -4.68
C SER A 24 -1.95 8.40 -3.65
N PRO A 25 -1.08 8.38 -2.62
CA PRO A 25 -1.19 7.42 -1.52
C PRO A 25 -2.57 7.42 -0.84
N THR A 26 -3.22 8.59 -0.78
CA THR A 26 -4.59 8.75 -0.27
C THR A 26 -5.60 7.98 -1.13
N ARG A 27 -5.52 8.13 -2.46
CA ARG A 27 -6.40 7.41 -3.40
C ARG A 27 -6.21 5.91 -3.29
N PHE A 28 -4.96 5.46 -3.19
CA PHE A 28 -4.66 4.04 -2.97
C PHE A 28 -5.32 3.53 -1.69
N GLY A 29 -5.14 4.22 -0.56
CA GLY A 29 -5.71 3.80 0.71
C GLY A 29 -7.24 3.74 0.69
N GLN A 30 -7.90 4.71 0.03
CA GLN A 30 -9.34 4.67 -0.19
C GLN A 30 -9.77 3.46 -1.03
N ALA A 31 -9.06 3.18 -2.13
CA ALA A 31 -9.42 2.08 -3.03
C ALA A 31 -9.17 0.70 -2.42
N ALA A 32 -8.02 0.49 -1.76
CA ALA A 32 -7.59 -0.82 -1.30
C ALA A 32 -8.24 -1.24 0.03
N VAL A 33 -8.41 -0.29 0.96
CA VAL A 33 -8.82 -0.61 2.33
C VAL A 33 -9.84 0.36 2.92
N ASN A 34 -10.43 1.24 2.09
CA ASN A 34 -11.38 2.28 2.49
C ASN A 34 -10.82 3.25 3.56
N ASP A 35 -9.53 3.60 3.44
CA ASP A 35 -8.85 4.51 4.38
C ASP A 35 -7.82 5.40 3.67
N GLY A 36 -8.15 6.68 3.47
CA GLY A 36 -7.24 7.66 2.85
C GLY A 36 -5.99 8.00 3.68
N HIS A 37 -5.92 7.60 4.95
CA HIS A 37 -4.75 7.79 5.80
C HIS A 37 -3.92 6.52 5.95
N PHE A 38 -4.26 5.45 5.23
CA PHE A 38 -3.66 4.12 5.35
C PHE A 38 -2.13 4.17 5.30
N VAL A 39 -1.57 4.76 4.25
CA VAL A 39 -0.10 4.82 4.04
C VAL A 39 0.59 5.66 5.12
N ARG A 40 -0.06 6.72 5.62
CA ARG A 40 0.46 7.50 6.75
C ARG A 40 0.46 6.68 8.05
N ARG A 41 -0.60 5.90 8.28
CA ARG A 41 -0.75 5.06 9.48
C ARG A 41 0.18 3.85 9.46
N LEU A 42 0.47 3.31 8.29
CA LEU A 42 1.43 2.22 8.09
C LEU A 42 2.78 2.55 8.76
N ARG A 43 3.30 3.77 8.57
CA ARG A 43 4.57 4.23 9.17
C ARG A 43 4.47 4.67 10.63
N ALA A 44 3.27 4.95 11.14
CA ALA A 44 3.08 5.57 12.45
C ALA A 44 2.53 4.61 13.52
N ARG A 45 1.90 3.49 13.14
CA ARG A 45 1.24 2.55 14.06
C ARG A 45 1.24 1.12 13.52
N SER A 46 1.09 0.16 14.43
CA SER A 46 0.81 -1.25 14.12
C SER A 46 -0.57 -1.38 13.45
N LEU A 47 -0.59 -1.57 12.14
CA LEU A 47 -1.79 -2.02 11.43
C LEU A 47 -2.04 -3.51 11.70
N THR A 48 -3.30 -3.93 11.57
CA THR A 48 -3.61 -5.36 11.65
C THR A 48 -3.09 -6.07 10.40
N LEU A 49 -2.67 -7.33 10.55
CA LEU A 49 -2.27 -8.18 9.42
C LEU A 49 -3.37 -8.25 8.34
N GLY A 50 -4.64 -8.28 8.74
CA GLY A 50 -5.77 -8.29 7.80
C GLY A 50 -5.93 -7.01 6.98
N THR A 51 -5.45 -5.86 7.46
CA THR A 51 -5.42 -4.62 6.66
C THR A 51 -4.27 -4.66 5.64
N ILE A 52 -3.11 -5.20 6.04
CA ILE A 52 -1.97 -5.37 5.15
C ILE A 52 -2.32 -6.35 4.03
N GLN A 53 -2.92 -7.49 4.37
CA GLN A 53 -3.35 -8.50 3.39
C GLN A 53 -4.30 -7.91 2.34
N ARG A 54 -5.34 -7.17 2.76
CA ARG A 54 -6.27 -6.52 1.82
C ARG A 54 -5.57 -5.55 0.86
N ALA A 55 -4.56 -4.82 1.35
CA ALA A 55 -3.78 -3.94 0.49
C ALA A 55 -2.87 -4.69 -0.48
N GLU A 56 -2.34 -5.86 -0.08
CA GLU A 56 -1.61 -6.75 -1.00
C GLU A 56 -2.51 -7.37 -2.06
N ASP A 57 -3.63 -7.96 -1.64
CA ASP A 57 -4.63 -8.58 -2.54
C ASP A 57 -5.08 -7.56 -3.59
N PHE A 58 -5.36 -6.32 -3.16
CA PHE A 58 -5.72 -5.25 -4.08
C PHE A 58 -4.65 -4.98 -5.15
N MET A 59 -3.36 -4.92 -4.78
CA MET A 59 -2.27 -4.71 -5.74
C MET A 59 -2.07 -5.90 -6.69
N GLN A 60 -2.38 -7.11 -6.24
CA GLN A 60 -2.31 -8.33 -7.05
C GLN A 60 -3.47 -8.41 -8.06
N ASP A 61 -4.69 -8.10 -7.60
CA ASP A 61 -5.90 -8.09 -8.44
C ASP A 61 -5.93 -6.91 -9.42
N ASN A 62 -5.21 -5.84 -9.08
CA ASN A 62 -5.12 -4.63 -9.90
C ASN A 62 -3.65 -4.35 -10.24
N PRO A 63 -2.94 -5.21 -10.99
CA PRO A 63 -1.53 -5.00 -11.28
C PRO A 63 -1.34 -3.66 -12.00
N PRO A 64 -0.30 -2.87 -11.71
CA PRO A 64 -0.02 -1.67 -12.48
C PRO A 64 0.20 -2.09 -13.94
N GLU A 65 -0.59 -1.57 -14.88
CA GLU A 65 -0.44 -1.88 -16.30
C GLU A 65 1.02 -1.62 -16.68
N ARG A 66 1.71 -2.64 -17.18
CA ARG A 66 3.08 -2.47 -17.67
C ARG A 66 3.02 -1.38 -18.73
N ALA A 67 3.81 -0.31 -18.54
CA ALA A 67 4.17 0.56 -19.64
C ALA A 67 4.64 -0.35 -20.78
N SER A 68 3.82 -0.41 -21.83
CA SER A 68 4.08 -1.18 -23.04
C SER A 68 5.19 -0.50 -23.83
#